data_AF-A0A2V8QH51-F1
#
_entry.id   AF-A0A2V8QH51-F1
#
_cell.length_a   1.000
_cell.length_b   1.000
_cell.length_c   1.000
_cell.angle_alpha   90.00
_cell.angle_beta   90.00
_cell.angle_gamma   90.00
#
_symmetry.space_group_name_H-M   'P 1'
#
loop_
_entity.id
_entity.type
_entity.pdbx_description
1 polymer ?
#
loop_
_entity_poly.entity_id
_entity_poly.type
_entity_poly.pdbx_seq_one_letter_code
_entity_poly.pdbx_strand_id
1 'polypeptide(L)'
;MVGVWPSLLLHTTQMVKESLFICEMLVLILILNKLIQQTYLDRRWLREVAWGGLFSILLWKTRSDLAIIVLCAIVFSGILLLIRLLLEKKILLPNAIGITLILTITLVGMSSLRVYRIADHPERGFKHPSHQQHELKWWQLPQRVGELRDGFIKEYRQSGSNVGTDVRITNIFDLVLYLPRAIATGFFAPFPWMWFENGTMVGPIARRISGLETVSMYVIEILAAFSVWRMRRSLPVWLLVSIAILGIVSLGLVVVNVGALYRQRYFFLILLVVLAAGQIAHWLPKESGVSNEIV
;
A
#
# COMPACT_ATOMS: atom_id res chain seq x y z
N MET A 1 -4.72 4.16 -19.82
CA MET A 1 -3.31 3.68 -19.89
C MET A 1 -2.96 2.59 -18.87
N VAL A 2 -3.63 2.49 -17.71
CA VAL A 2 -3.33 1.46 -16.68
C VAL A 2 -3.60 0.02 -17.16
N GLY A 3 -4.56 -0.20 -18.07
CA GLY A 3 -5.03 -1.52 -18.50
C GLY A 3 -4.10 -2.37 -19.38
N VAL A 4 -3.03 -1.79 -19.95
CA VAL A 4 -2.12 -2.51 -20.88
C VAL A 4 -0.77 -2.85 -20.22
N TRP A 5 -0.67 -2.60 -18.91
CA TRP A 5 0.59 -2.80 -18.19
C TRP A 5 0.90 -4.31 -18.08
N PRO A 6 2.06 -4.81 -18.54
CA PRO A 6 2.35 -6.25 -18.53
C PRO A 6 2.22 -6.89 -17.14
N SER A 7 2.67 -6.21 -16.08
CA SER A 7 2.44 -6.67 -14.70
C SER A 7 0.98 -6.70 -14.33
N LEU A 8 0.16 -5.74 -14.77
CA LEU A 8 -1.28 -5.75 -14.52
C LEU A 8 -1.95 -6.95 -15.23
N LEU A 9 -1.53 -7.27 -16.46
CA LEU A 9 -2.01 -8.44 -17.19
C LEU A 9 -1.63 -9.77 -16.49
N LEU A 10 -0.40 -9.86 -15.98
CA LEU A 10 0.03 -11.00 -15.15
C LEU A 10 -0.76 -11.10 -13.84
N HIS A 11 -1.10 -9.98 -13.21
CA HIS A 11 -1.96 -9.96 -12.02
C HIS A 11 -3.42 -10.36 -12.33
N THR A 12 -3.97 -9.92 -13.47
CA THR A 12 -5.34 -10.28 -13.86
C THR A 12 -5.51 -11.76 -14.21
N THR A 13 -4.44 -12.42 -14.65
CA THR A 13 -4.49 -13.84 -15.03
C THR A 13 -4.24 -14.79 -13.86
N GLN A 14 -3.52 -14.35 -12.81
CA GLN A 14 -3.12 -15.27 -11.74
C GLN A 14 -3.83 -15.11 -10.39
N MET A 15 -4.44 -13.99 -9.99
CA MET A 15 -5.23 -13.98 -8.74
C MET A 15 -6.32 -12.90 -8.65
N VAL A 16 -7.59 -13.35 -8.63
CA VAL A 16 -8.77 -12.53 -8.26
C VAL A 16 -8.56 -11.79 -6.94
N LYS A 17 -7.87 -12.41 -5.98
CA LYS A 17 -7.60 -11.82 -4.65
C LYS A 17 -6.75 -10.55 -4.72
N GLU A 18 -5.79 -10.48 -5.64
CA GLU A 18 -4.86 -9.35 -5.71
C GLU A 18 -5.51 -8.13 -6.36
N SER A 19 -6.21 -8.33 -7.48
CA SER A 19 -6.99 -7.27 -8.13
C SER A 19 -8.12 -6.76 -7.23
N LEU A 20 -8.78 -7.66 -6.49
CA LEU A 20 -9.80 -7.30 -5.52
C LEU A 20 -9.20 -6.41 -4.41
N PHE A 21 -8.07 -6.81 -3.82
CA PHE A 21 -7.39 -6.01 -2.80
C PHE A 21 -7.05 -4.60 -3.29
N ILE A 22 -6.52 -4.45 -4.51
CA ILE A 22 -6.22 -3.13 -5.09
C ILE A 22 -7.49 -2.29 -5.18
N CYS A 23 -8.57 -2.85 -5.71
CA CYS A 23 -9.84 -2.16 -5.86
C CYS A 23 -10.40 -1.71 -4.50
N GLU A 24 -10.44 -2.60 -3.52
CA GLU A 24 -10.91 -2.31 -2.17
C GLU A 24 -10.06 -1.22 -1.50
N MET A 25 -8.73 -1.26 -1.67
CA MET A 25 -7.81 -0.27 -1.10
C MET A 25 -7.99 1.10 -1.74
N LEU A 26 -8.14 1.15 -3.06
CA LEU A 26 -8.42 2.40 -3.79
C LEU A 26 -9.76 3.00 -3.38
N VAL A 27 -10.80 2.18 -3.22
CA VAL A 27 -12.11 2.65 -2.75
C VAL A 27 -12.01 3.18 -1.33
N LEU A 28 -11.32 2.48 -0.42
CA LEU A 28 -11.10 2.97 0.95
C LEU A 28 -10.35 4.30 0.95
N ILE A 29 -9.26 4.41 0.20
CA ILE A 29 -8.47 5.66 0.09
C ILE A 29 -9.31 6.79 -0.49
N LEU A 30 -10.15 6.53 -1.48
CA LEU A 30 -11.06 7.52 -2.06
C LEU A 30 -12.08 8.01 -1.01
N ILE A 31 -12.63 7.10 -0.20
CA ILE A 31 -13.56 7.43 0.88
C ILE A 31 -12.86 8.28 1.95
N LEU A 32 -11.67 7.88 2.38
CA LEU A 32 -10.86 8.66 3.34
C LEU A 32 -10.53 10.04 2.79
N ASN A 33 -10.18 10.13 1.50
CA ASN A 33 -9.93 11.39 0.83
C ASN A 33 -11.18 12.29 0.80
N LYS A 34 -12.36 11.75 0.48
CA LYS A 34 -13.63 12.49 0.54
C LYS A 34 -13.92 13.00 1.95
N LEU A 35 -13.71 12.17 2.98
CA LEU A 35 -13.86 12.57 4.39
C LEU A 35 -12.85 13.65 4.80
N ILE A 36 -11.67 13.71 4.17
CA ILE A 36 -10.69 14.78 4.42
C ILE A 36 -11.06 16.06 3.66
N GLN A 37 -11.60 15.99 2.44
CA GLN A 37 -11.84 17.17 1.59
C GLN A 37 -13.23 17.79 1.71
N GLN A 38 -14.28 16.97 1.75
CA GLN A 38 -15.66 17.46 1.66
C GLN A 38 -16.18 17.85 3.03
N THR A 39 -16.86 18.99 3.15
CA THR A 39 -17.57 19.37 4.37
C THR A 39 -18.98 18.80 4.34
N TYR A 40 -19.26 17.78 5.14
CA TYR A 40 -20.59 17.18 5.20
C TYR A 40 -21.48 17.94 6.19
N LEU A 41 -22.58 18.51 5.70
CA LEU A 41 -23.67 19.09 6.51
C LEU A 41 -24.88 18.16 6.60
N ASP A 42 -25.00 17.21 5.67
CA ASP A 42 -26.14 16.31 5.51
C ASP A 42 -25.73 14.84 5.74
N ARG A 43 -26.71 13.94 5.90
CA ARG A 43 -26.57 12.50 6.17
C ARG A 43 -25.73 11.71 5.15
N ARG A 44 -25.28 12.33 4.05
CA ARG A 44 -24.42 11.71 3.04
C ARG A 44 -23.11 11.14 3.61
N TRP A 45 -22.58 11.71 4.70
CA TRP A 45 -21.39 11.17 5.37
C TRP A 45 -21.61 9.74 5.89
N LEU A 46 -22.83 9.38 6.31
CA LEU A 46 -23.16 8.02 6.78
C LEU A 46 -22.95 6.98 5.69
N ARG A 47 -23.25 7.33 4.43
CA ARG A 47 -23.02 6.43 3.30
C ARG A 47 -21.53 6.19 3.08
N GLU A 48 -20.72 7.24 3.15
CA GLU A 48 -19.26 7.12 3.00
C GLU A 48 -18.66 6.31 4.16
N VAL A 49 -19.16 6.47 5.39
CA VAL A 49 -18.77 5.65 6.56
C VAL A 49 -19.17 4.19 6.41
N ALA A 50 -20.39 3.92 5.94
CA ALA A 50 -20.87 2.56 5.71
C ALA A 50 -19.99 1.84 4.67
N TRP A 51 -19.68 2.50 3.55
CA TRP A 51 -18.76 1.96 2.55
C TRP A 51 -17.34 1.83 3.11
N GLY A 52 -16.84 2.82 3.85
CA GLY A 52 -15.49 2.78 4.42
C GLY A 52 -15.32 1.63 5.42
N GLY A 53 -16.31 1.40 6.28
CA GLY A 53 -16.34 0.26 7.19
C GLY A 53 -16.43 -1.07 6.46
N LEU A 54 -17.31 -1.20 5.46
CA LEU A 54 -17.44 -2.41 4.64
C LEU A 54 -16.11 -2.76 3.95
N PHE A 55 -15.52 -1.82 3.22
CA PHE A 55 -14.28 -2.05 2.49
C PHE A 55 -13.10 -2.29 3.43
N SER A 56 -13.09 -1.71 4.63
CA SER A 56 -12.08 -2.04 5.64
C SER A 56 -12.18 -3.49 6.13
N ILE A 57 -13.40 -4.00 6.36
CA ILE A 57 -13.63 -5.41 6.73
C ILE A 57 -13.26 -6.35 5.58
N LEU A 58 -13.62 -5.99 4.34
CA LEU A 58 -13.28 -6.77 3.15
C LEU A 58 -11.77 -6.84 2.95
N LEU A 59 -11.04 -5.73 3.03
CA LEU A 59 -9.58 -5.69 2.94
C LEU A 59 -8.91 -6.62 3.94
N TRP A 60 -9.41 -6.64 5.18
CA TRP A 60 -8.93 -7.54 6.21
C TRP A 60 -9.15 -9.02 5.82
N LYS A 61 -10.32 -9.36 5.30
CA LYS A 61 -10.63 -10.72 4.82
C LYS A 61 -9.79 -11.12 3.60
N THR A 62 -9.54 -10.18 2.69
CA THR A 62 -8.77 -10.42 1.47
C THR A 62 -7.29 -10.62 1.77
N ARG A 63 -6.69 -9.76 2.62
CA ARG A 63 -5.29 -9.86 3.06
C ARG A 63 -5.07 -9.36 4.49
N SER A 64 -5.10 -10.27 5.46
CA SER A 64 -4.84 -9.95 6.87
C SER A 64 -3.44 -9.37 7.11
N ASP A 65 -2.46 -9.73 6.27
CA ASP A 65 -1.06 -9.31 6.47
C ASP A 65 -0.84 -7.82 6.16
N LEU A 66 -1.72 -7.21 5.37
CA LEU A 66 -1.64 -5.78 4.99
C LEU A 66 -2.53 -4.89 5.85
N ALA A 67 -3.21 -5.46 6.84
CA ALA A 67 -4.14 -4.71 7.66
C ALA A 67 -3.51 -3.63 8.54
N ILE A 68 -2.25 -3.81 8.93
CA ILE A 68 -1.50 -2.76 9.63
C ILE A 68 -1.41 -1.51 8.74
N ILE A 69 -1.23 -1.69 7.42
CA ILE A 69 -1.17 -0.58 6.47
C ILE A 69 -2.55 0.10 6.33
N VAL A 70 -3.63 -0.69 6.31
CA VAL A 70 -5.01 -0.17 6.32
C VAL A 70 -5.28 0.65 7.58
N LEU A 71 -4.88 0.14 8.75
CA LEU A 71 -5.00 0.86 10.01
C LEU A 71 -4.20 2.16 10.01
N CYS A 72 -2.94 2.12 9.56
CA CYS A 72 -2.10 3.30 9.41
C CYS A 72 -2.73 4.34 8.47
N ALA A 73 -3.33 3.91 7.35
CA ALA A 73 -4.02 4.81 6.43
C ALA A 73 -5.20 5.53 7.09
N ILE A 74 -6.01 4.82 7.88
CA ILE A 74 -7.17 5.39 8.59
C ILE A 74 -6.70 6.35 9.70
N VAL A 75 -5.72 5.94 10.50
CA VAL A 75 -5.15 6.78 11.58
C VAL A 75 -4.53 8.05 11.00
N PHE A 76 -3.72 7.91 9.95
CA PHE A 76 -3.10 9.05 9.29
C PHE A 76 -4.14 9.99 8.67
N SER A 77 -5.24 9.44 8.13
CA SER A 77 -6.38 10.25 7.67
C SER A 77 -7.01 11.06 8.80
N GLY A 78 -7.13 10.48 10.00
CA GLY A 78 -7.58 11.18 11.20
C GLY A 78 -6.64 12.32 11.60
N ILE A 79 -5.32 12.11 11.53
CA ILE A 79 -4.30 13.15 11.78
C ILE A 79 -4.43 14.28 10.76
N LEU A 80 -4.56 13.97 9.47
CA LEU A 80 -4.74 14.99 8.41
C LEU A 80 -6.04 15.78 8.61
N LEU A 81 -7.12 15.12 9.01
CA LEU A 81 -8.36 15.80 9.34
C LEU A 81 -8.19 16.71 10.56
N LEU A 82 -7.46 16.29 11.59
CA LEU A 82 -7.14 17.13 12.74
C LEU A 82 -6.34 18.37 12.33
N ILE A 83 -5.32 18.20 11.47
CA ILE A 83 -4.57 19.32 10.89
C ILE A 83 -5.53 20.27 10.15
N ARG A 84 -6.47 19.73 9.35
CA ARG A 84 -7.48 20.54 8.67
C ARG A 84 -8.36 21.34 9.63
N LEU A 85 -8.85 20.70 10.70
CA LEU A 85 -9.66 21.35 11.74
C LEU A 85 -8.91 22.52 12.37
N LEU A 86 -7.62 22.34 12.66
CA LEU A 86 -6.77 23.38 13.23
C LEU A 86 -6.51 24.53 12.25
N LEU A 87 -6.28 24.23 10.97
CA LEU A 87 -6.00 25.23 9.94
C LEU A 87 -7.24 26.04 9.56
N GLU A 88 -8.40 25.39 9.39
CA GLU A 88 -9.64 26.06 8.97
C GLU A 88 -10.41 26.69 10.14
N LYS A 89 -10.10 26.33 11.39
CA LYS A 89 -10.84 26.72 12.59
C LYS A 89 -12.35 26.45 12.51
N LYS A 90 -12.74 25.44 11.71
CA LYS A 90 -14.12 25.00 11.53
C LYS A 90 -14.29 23.61 12.14
N ILE A 91 -15.37 23.41 12.87
CA ILE A 91 -15.70 22.12 13.47
C ILE A 91 -16.34 21.23 12.39
N LEU A 92 -15.58 20.29 11.85
CA LEU A 92 -16.05 19.28 10.90
C LEU A 92 -16.47 18.00 11.64
N LEU A 93 -17.42 18.14 12.57
CA LEU A 93 -17.84 17.06 13.46
C LEU A 93 -18.27 15.79 12.70
N PRO A 94 -19.07 15.87 11.60
CA PRO A 94 -19.48 14.66 10.87
C PRO A 94 -18.31 13.88 10.28
N ASN A 95 -17.28 14.58 9.78
CA ASN A 95 -16.10 13.96 9.21
C ASN A 95 -15.26 13.26 10.29
N ALA A 96 -15.10 13.91 11.45
CA ALA A 96 -14.34 13.37 12.58
C ALA A 96 -15.02 12.13 13.15
N ILE A 97 -16.34 12.18 13.33
CA ILE A 97 -17.16 11.02 13.72
C ILE A 97 -17.01 9.92 12.67
N GLY A 98 -17.07 10.26 11.38
CA GLY A 98 -16.96 9.28 10.31
C GLY A 98 -15.64 8.51 10.30
N ILE A 99 -14.50 9.19 10.40
CA ILE A 99 -13.18 8.53 10.48
C ILE A 99 -13.08 7.69 11.77
N THR A 100 -13.57 8.20 12.90
CA THR A 100 -13.56 7.48 14.17
C THR A 100 -14.40 6.21 14.12
N LEU A 101 -15.56 6.24 13.47
CA LEU A 101 -16.41 5.07 13.25
C LEU A 101 -15.74 4.05 12.34
N ILE A 102 -15.14 4.47 11.22
CA ILE A 102 -14.38 3.57 10.34
C ILE A 102 -13.26 2.89 11.14
N LEU A 103 -12.47 3.66 11.89
CA LEU A 103 -11.40 3.14 12.74
C LEU A 103 -11.92 2.10 13.76
N THR A 104 -13.03 2.41 14.42
CA THR A 104 -13.65 1.51 15.40
C THR A 104 -14.10 0.21 14.73
N ILE A 105 -14.79 0.30 13.58
CA ILE A 105 -15.22 -0.86 12.80
C ILE A 105 -14.02 -1.72 12.39
N THR A 106 -12.93 -1.09 11.93
CA THR A 106 -11.69 -1.79 11.58
C THR A 106 -11.13 -2.55 12.79
N LEU A 107 -10.97 -1.89 13.93
CA LEU A 107 -10.41 -2.50 15.14
C LEU A 107 -11.28 -3.64 15.69
N VAL A 108 -12.60 -3.48 15.64
CA VAL A 108 -13.55 -4.55 15.99
C VAL A 108 -13.43 -5.73 15.01
N GLY A 109 -13.37 -5.46 13.70
CA GLY A 109 -13.15 -6.49 12.69
C GLY A 109 -11.84 -7.27 12.91
N MET A 110 -10.77 -6.57 13.30
CA MET A 110 -9.46 -7.13 13.63
C MET A 110 -9.44 -8.00 14.90
N SER A 111 -10.33 -7.71 15.87
CA SER A 111 -10.39 -8.44 17.14
C SER A 111 -11.33 -9.64 17.06
N SER A 112 -12.51 -9.51 16.44
CA SER A 112 -13.50 -10.59 16.34
C SER A 112 -12.99 -11.81 15.56
N LEU A 113 -12.20 -11.60 14.51
CA LEU A 113 -11.66 -12.70 13.70
C LEU A 113 -10.39 -13.32 14.25
N ARG A 114 -9.75 -12.67 15.25
CA ARG A 114 -8.62 -13.25 15.99
C ARG A 114 -9.04 -14.51 16.76
N VAL A 115 -10.29 -14.53 17.22
CA VAL A 115 -10.89 -15.66 17.95
C VAL A 115 -11.09 -16.87 17.04
N TYR A 116 -11.41 -16.66 15.75
CA TYR A 116 -11.72 -17.77 14.83
C TYR A 116 -10.47 -18.52 14.34
N ARG A 117 -9.33 -17.84 14.13
CA ARG A 117 -8.10 -18.48 13.63
C ARG A 117 -7.44 -19.43 14.66
N ILE A 118 -7.75 -19.29 15.94
CA ILE A 118 -7.21 -20.15 17.01
C ILE A 118 -7.98 -21.49 17.10
N ALA A 119 -9.21 -21.55 16.61
CA ALA A 119 -10.09 -22.72 16.80
C ALA A 119 -9.93 -23.84 15.74
N ASP A 120 -9.36 -23.54 14.56
CA ASP A 120 -9.60 -24.38 13.37
C ASP A 120 -8.49 -25.40 12.98
N HIS A 121 -7.38 -25.54 13.72
CA HIS A 121 -6.31 -26.49 13.31
C HIS A 121 -5.79 -27.44 14.42
N PRO A 122 -6.47 -28.58 14.68
CA PRO A 122 -5.94 -29.63 15.54
C PRO A 122 -4.99 -30.64 14.84
N GLU A 123 -4.93 -30.73 13.50
CA GLU A 123 -4.44 -31.99 12.87
C GLU A 123 -3.32 -31.92 11.82
N ARG A 124 -2.63 -30.79 11.60
CA ARG A 124 -1.47 -30.78 10.68
C ARG A 124 -0.16 -30.77 11.43
N GLY A 125 0.50 -31.94 11.48
CA GLY A 125 1.83 -32.20 12.06
C GLY A 125 3.01 -31.42 11.45
N PHE A 126 2.75 -30.30 10.78
CA PHE A 126 3.76 -29.27 10.58
C PHE A 126 3.86 -28.48 11.88
N LYS A 127 4.97 -28.64 12.59
CA LYS A 127 5.42 -27.65 13.58
C LYS A 127 5.78 -26.37 12.82
N HIS A 128 4.77 -25.66 12.31
CA HIS A 128 4.89 -24.22 12.18
C HIS A 128 5.24 -23.72 13.59
N PRO A 129 6.34 -22.97 13.78
CA PRO A 129 6.58 -22.35 15.06
C PRO A 129 5.29 -21.64 15.43
N SER A 130 4.68 -22.10 16.51
CA SER A 130 3.47 -21.55 17.07
C SER A 130 3.65 -20.05 17.06
N HIS A 131 2.93 -19.35 16.18
CA HIS A 131 2.78 -17.91 16.29
C HIS A 131 1.97 -17.70 17.56
N GLN A 132 2.64 -17.80 18.72
CA GLN A 132 2.24 -17.17 19.96
C GLN A 132 2.23 -15.67 19.65
N GLN A 133 1.12 -15.24 19.07
CA GLN A 133 0.81 -13.84 18.83
C GLN A 133 0.50 -13.23 20.19
N HIS A 134 1.56 -12.98 20.95
CA HIS A 134 1.56 -11.99 22.01
C HIS A 134 0.90 -10.72 21.47
N GLU A 135 0.10 -10.06 22.30
CA GLU A 135 -0.37 -8.70 22.04
C GLU A 135 0.78 -7.90 21.43
N LEU A 136 0.60 -7.38 20.22
CA LEU A 136 1.65 -6.78 19.42
C LEU A 136 2.14 -5.51 20.14
N LYS A 137 3.09 -5.67 21.06
CA LYS A 137 3.72 -4.56 21.75
C LYS A 137 4.73 -3.97 20.77
N TRP A 138 4.75 -2.66 20.62
CA TRP A 138 5.57 -1.96 19.62
C TRP A 138 7.07 -2.32 19.66
N TRP A 139 7.59 -2.77 20.80
CA TRP A 139 8.96 -3.27 20.95
C TRP A 139 9.23 -4.62 20.26
N GLN A 140 8.19 -5.39 19.91
CA GLN A 140 8.27 -6.66 19.18
C GLN A 140 8.31 -6.47 17.66
N LEU A 141 8.10 -5.25 17.15
CA LEU A 141 8.07 -4.96 15.72
C LEU A 141 9.33 -5.46 14.97
N PRO A 142 10.57 -5.26 15.47
CA PRO A 142 11.75 -5.74 14.76
C PRO A 142 11.80 -7.26 14.66
N GLN A 143 11.43 -7.97 15.74
CA GLN A 143 11.36 -9.43 15.74
C GLN A 143 10.34 -9.91 14.73
N ARG A 144 9.17 -9.27 14.66
CA ARG A 144 8.12 -9.62 13.71
C ARG A 144 8.56 -9.39 12.26
N VAL A 145 9.22 -8.27 11.97
CA VAL A 145 9.78 -7.99 10.65
C VAL A 145 10.85 -9.02 10.30
N GLY A 146 11.73 -9.37 11.25
CA GLY A 146 12.75 -10.41 11.10
C GLY A 146 12.14 -11.79 10.80
N GLU A 147 11.12 -12.21 11.55
CA GLU A 147 10.40 -13.47 11.33
C GLU A 147 9.78 -13.56 9.93
N LEU A 148 9.09 -12.49 9.51
CA LEU A 148 8.46 -12.43 8.19
C LEU A 148 9.53 -12.49 7.08
N ARG A 149 10.62 -11.72 7.25
CA ARG A 149 11.76 -11.72 6.33
C ARG A 149 12.41 -13.09 6.23
N ASP A 150 12.65 -13.76 7.36
CA ASP A 150 13.20 -15.12 7.40
C ASP A 150 12.27 -16.13 6.72
N GLY A 151 10.95 -15.92 6.79
CA GLY A 151 9.96 -16.67 6.01
C GLY A 151 10.22 -16.56 4.51
N PHE A 152 10.36 -15.33 3.99
CA PHE A 152 10.70 -15.09 2.58
C PHE A 152 12.07 -15.67 2.19
N ILE A 153 13.08 -15.58 3.05
CA ILE A 153 14.40 -16.17 2.79
C ILE A 153 14.27 -17.69 2.63
N LYS A 154 13.47 -18.35 3.48
CA LYS A 154 13.23 -19.80 3.43
C LYS A 154 12.44 -20.21 2.18
N GLU A 155 11.39 -19.46 1.83
CA GLU A 155 10.54 -19.74 0.67
C GLU A 155 11.32 -19.60 -0.64
N TYR A 156 12.18 -18.59 -0.76
CA TYR A 156 12.92 -18.29 -1.98
C TYR A 156 14.38 -18.75 -1.95
N ARG A 157 14.77 -19.76 -1.15
CA ARG A 157 16.17 -20.19 -0.96
C ARG A 157 16.97 -20.40 -2.26
N GLN A 158 16.32 -20.88 -3.32
CA GLN A 158 16.96 -21.20 -4.60
C GLN A 158 16.86 -20.07 -5.64
N SER A 159 16.34 -18.90 -5.27
CA SER A 159 16.16 -17.79 -6.21
C SER A 159 17.41 -16.91 -6.32
N GLY A 160 17.95 -16.81 -7.53
CA GLY A 160 19.11 -15.95 -7.84
C GLY A 160 18.81 -14.44 -7.79
N SER A 161 17.56 -14.03 -7.54
CA SER A 161 17.14 -12.62 -7.45
C SER A 161 16.87 -12.14 -6.02
N ASN A 162 17.37 -12.88 -5.02
CA ASN A 162 17.26 -12.47 -3.62
C ASN A 162 18.27 -11.38 -3.27
N VAL A 163 17.83 -10.38 -2.51
CA VAL A 163 18.68 -9.25 -2.07
C VAL A 163 18.64 -9.12 -0.56
N GLY A 164 19.81 -9.03 0.07
CA GLY A 164 19.91 -8.75 1.51
C GLY A 164 19.63 -9.98 2.40
N THR A 165 19.90 -11.19 1.92
CA THR A 165 19.78 -12.44 2.70
C THR A 165 20.79 -12.52 3.85
N ASP A 166 21.82 -11.68 3.82
CA ASP A 166 22.89 -11.56 4.81
C ASP A 166 22.47 -10.82 6.08
N VAL A 167 21.39 -10.02 6.03
CA VAL A 167 20.98 -9.15 7.15
C VAL A 167 19.87 -9.82 7.97
N ARG A 168 20.11 -9.98 9.28
CA ARG A 168 19.12 -10.42 10.26
C ARG A 168 18.65 -9.23 11.11
N ILE A 169 17.34 -9.08 11.24
CA ILE A 169 16.73 -8.00 12.03
C ILE A 169 16.31 -8.59 13.37
N THR A 170 17.04 -8.29 14.44
CA THR A 170 16.76 -8.82 15.79
C THR A 170 16.25 -7.75 16.74
N ASN A 171 16.68 -6.51 16.55
CA ASN A 171 16.37 -5.38 17.43
C ASN A 171 16.01 -4.11 16.62
N ILE A 172 15.59 -3.05 17.33
CA ILE A 172 15.18 -1.78 16.71
C ILE A 172 16.36 -1.11 15.99
N PHE A 173 17.57 -1.24 16.51
CA PHE A 173 18.76 -0.63 15.91
C PHE A 173 19.08 -1.27 14.55
N ASP A 174 19.03 -2.60 14.45
CA ASP A 174 19.19 -3.32 13.17
C ASP A 174 18.14 -2.87 12.15
N LEU A 175 16.89 -2.70 12.60
CA LEU A 175 15.78 -2.25 11.76
C LEU A 175 16.02 -0.85 11.21
N VAL A 176 16.44 0.09 12.06
CA VAL A 176 16.74 1.48 11.66
C VAL A 176 17.95 1.53 10.73
N LEU A 177 19.01 0.76 11.02
CA LEU A 177 20.20 0.69 10.18
C LEU A 177 19.92 0.08 8.81
N TYR A 178 18.97 -0.86 8.73
CA TYR A 178 18.54 -1.47 7.47
C TYR A 178 17.54 -0.61 6.68
N LEU A 179 16.88 0.37 7.31
CA LEU A 179 15.84 1.18 6.69
C LEU A 179 16.28 1.90 5.40
N PRO A 180 17.48 2.53 5.31
CA PRO A 180 17.93 3.13 4.05
C PRO A 180 18.03 2.13 2.90
N ARG A 181 18.53 0.92 3.18
CA ARG A 181 18.64 -0.16 2.20
C ARG A 181 17.26 -0.68 1.80
N ALA A 182 16.32 -0.78 2.74
CA ALA A 182 14.94 -1.17 2.47
C ALA A 182 14.20 -0.14 1.62
N ILE A 183 14.40 1.16 1.86
CA ILE A 183 13.86 2.23 1.02
C ILE A 183 14.42 2.11 -0.39
N ALA A 184 15.73 2.01 -0.54
CA ALA A 184 16.37 1.88 -1.85
C ALA A 184 15.89 0.63 -2.61
N THR A 185 15.79 -0.51 -1.92
CA THR A 185 15.30 -1.75 -2.51
C THR A 185 13.82 -1.66 -2.86
N GLY A 186 13.00 -1.07 -1.99
CA GLY A 186 11.56 -0.92 -2.19
C GLY A 186 11.25 -0.07 -3.42
N PHE A 187 11.90 1.08 -3.61
CA PHE A 187 11.63 1.98 -4.74
C PHE A 187 12.36 1.55 -6.02
N PHE A 188 13.62 1.13 -5.94
CA PHE A 188 14.48 0.98 -7.12
C PHE A 188 14.71 -0.46 -7.58
N ALA A 189 14.17 -1.47 -6.91
CA ALA A 189 14.20 -2.83 -7.46
C ALA A 189 13.20 -2.97 -8.63
N PRO A 190 13.45 -3.79 -9.66
CA PRO A 190 14.71 -4.42 -9.99
C PRO A 190 15.76 -3.40 -10.44
N PHE A 191 16.99 -3.60 -9.98
CA PHE A 191 18.08 -2.69 -10.29
C PHE A 191 18.59 -2.86 -11.74
N PRO A 192 19.23 -1.83 -12.35
CA PRO A 192 19.65 -1.87 -13.74
C PRO A 192 20.53 -3.07 -14.14
N TRP A 193 21.44 -3.48 -13.26
CA TRP A 193 22.29 -4.66 -13.52
C TRP A 193 21.48 -5.96 -13.62
N MET A 194 20.34 -6.05 -12.93
CA MET A 194 19.46 -7.21 -12.98
C MET A 194 18.64 -7.31 -14.26
N TRP A 195 18.62 -6.29 -15.12
CA TRP A 195 17.86 -6.34 -16.37
C TRP A 195 18.60 -7.14 -17.45
N PHE A 196 19.93 -7.22 -17.36
CA PHE A 196 20.81 -7.78 -18.40
C PHE A 196 21.41 -9.14 -18.03
N GLU A 197 21.32 -9.57 -16.77
CA GLU A 197 21.77 -10.90 -16.35
C GLU A 197 20.86 -12.02 -16.87
N ASN A 198 21.42 -13.20 -17.13
CA ASN A 198 20.62 -14.39 -17.47
C ASN A 198 19.85 -14.87 -16.23
N GLY A 199 18.52 -14.88 -16.29
CA GLY A 199 17.68 -15.35 -15.19
C GLY A 199 17.72 -16.87 -15.05
N THR A 200 17.80 -17.38 -13.82
CA THR A 200 17.80 -18.83 -13.57
C THR A 200 16.42 -19.48 -13.79
N MET A 201 15.33 -18.70 -13.69
CA MET A 201 13.94 -19.19 -13.80
C MET A 201 13.08 -18.44 -14.83
N VAL A 202 13.55 -17.31 -15.36
CA VAL A 202 12.81 -16.48 -16.32
C VAL A 202 13.72 -16.16 -17.50
N GLY A 203 13.21 -16.37 -18.72
CA GLY A 203 13.98 -16.13 -19.94
C GLY A 203 14.48 -14.68 -20.07
N PRO A 204 15.54 -14.44 -20.86
CA PRO A 204 16.18 -13.13 -20.98
C PRO A 204 15.25 -12.01 -21.48
N ILE A 205 14.24 -12.36 -22.27
CA ILE A 205 13.22 -11.42 -22.78
C ILE A 205 12.38 -10.84 -21.63
N ALA A 206 11.97 -11.67 -20.66
CA ALA A 206 11.16 -11.24 -19.53
C ALA A 206 11.90 -10.23 -18.64
N ARG A 207 13.22 -10.39 -18.45
CA ARG A 207 14.05 -9.45 -17.67
C ARG A 207 14.18 -8.09 -18.35
N ARG A 208 14.32 -8.06 -19.69
CA ARG A 208 14.35 -6.79 -20.46
C ARG A 208 13.01 -6.06 -20.41
N ILE A 209 11.89 -6.78 -20.52
CA ILE A 209 10.55 -6.20 -20.38
C ILE A 209 10.37 -5.61 -18.98
N SER A 210 10.79 -6.34 -17.93
CA SER A 210 10.76 -5.83 -16.55
C SER A 210 11.65 -4.61 -16.36
N GLY A 211 12.81 -4.54 -17.03
CA GLY A 211 13.66 -3.36 -17.04
C GLY A 211 12.98 -2.14 -17.68
N LEU A 212 12.37 -2.31 -18.86
CA LEU A 212 11.60 -1.25 -19.53
C LEU A 212 10.44 -0.76 -18.67
N GLU A 213 9.72 -1.68 -18.05
CA GLU A 213 8.61 -1.35 -17.17
C GLU A 213 9.08 -0.62 -15.90
N THR A 214 10.25 -0.97 -15.37
CA THR A 214 10.88 -0.26 -14.25
C THR A 214 11.27 1.16 -14.63
N VAL A 215 11.78 1.38 -15.85
CA VAL A 215 12.03 2.74 -16.37
C VAL A 215 10.73 3.57 -16.40
N SER A 216 9.62 2.97 -16.85
CA SER A 216 8.31 3.63 -16.82
C SER A 216 7.86 3.95 -15.39
N MET A 217 8.13 3.06 -14.42
CA MET A 217 7.87 3.33 -13.01
C MET A 217 8.69 4.52 -12.49
N TYR A 218 9.97 4.64 -12.85
CA TYR A 218 10.79 5.80 -12.47
C TYR A 218 10.24 7.11 -13.03
N VAL A 219 9.75 7.12 -14.27
CA VAL A 219 9.08 8.30 -14.85
C VAL A 219 7.83 8.66 -14.04
N ILE A 220 7.00 7.67 -13.67
CA ILE A 220 5.82 7.89 -12.83
C ILE A 220 6.19 8.45 -11.46
N GLU A 221 7.24 7.93 -10.83
CA GLU A 221 7.71 8.41 -9.52
C GLU A 221 8.19 9.87 -9.59
N ILE A 222 8.91 10.25 -10.65
CA ILE A 222 9.34 11.63 -10.88
C ILE A 222 8.12 12.54 -11.09
N LEU A 223 7.15 12.12 -11.91
CA LEU A 223 5.92 12.88 -12.13
C LEU A 223 5.11 13.02 -10.84
N ALA A 224 4.99 11.95 -10.04
CA ALA A 224 4.33 11.99 -8.75
C ALA A 224 5.04 12.93 -7.78
N ALA A 225 6.38 12.92 -7.72
CA ALA A 225 7.15 13.86 -6.90
C ALA A 225 6.90 15.32 -7.32
N PHE A 226 6.81 15.59 -8.62
CA PHE A 226 6.44 16.90 -9.13
C PHE A 226 5.00 17.30 -8.74
N SER A 227 4.03 16.37 -8.82
CA SER A 227 2.66 16.59 -8.33
C SER A 227 2.65 16.97 -6.85
N VAL A 228 3.44 16.27 -6.04
CA VAL A 228 3.56 16.53 -4.59
C VAL A 228 4.13 17.91 -4.32
N TRP A 229 5.19 18.28 -5.02
CA TRP A 229 5.79 19.61 -4.91
C TRP A 229 4.77 20.71 -5.20
N ARG A 230 4.04 20.58 -6.32
CA ARG A 230 3.04 21.56 -6.77
C ARG A 230 1.84 21.62 -5.83
N MET A 231 1.33 20.47 -5.39
CA MET A 231 0.13 20.33 -4.58
C MET A 231 0.43 20.13 -3.09
N ARG A 232 1.58 20.59 -2.60
CA ARG A 232 2.04 20.41 -1.21
C ARG A 232 1.10 20.94 -0.12
N ARG A 233 0.14 21.80 -0.48
CA ARG A 233 -0.91 22.30 0.43
C ARG A 233 -2.15 21.39 0.50
N SER A 234 -2.25 20.41 -0.39
CA SER A 234 -3.36 19.46 -0.46
C SER A 234 -3.11 18.30 0.50
N LEU A 235 -3.85 18.25 1.61
CA LEU A 235 -3.84 17.12 2.55
C LEU A 235 -4.04 15.74 1.88
N PRO A 236 -4.93 15.58 0.88
CA PRO A 236 -5.08 14.36 0.10
C PRO A 236 -3.79 13.81 -0.53
N VAL A 237 -2.93 14.71 -0.99
CA VAL A 237 -1.67 14.34 -1.64
C VAL A 237 -0.74 13.71 -0.60
N TRP A 238 -0.70 14.29 0.60
CA TRP A 238 0.04 13.72 1.73
C TRP A 238 -0.51 12.36 2.15
N LEU A 239 -1.82 12.15 2.12
CA LEU A 239 -2.41 10.82 2.38
C LEU A 239 -1.89 9.78 1.39
N LEU A 240 -2.02 10.05 0.09
CA LEU A 240 -1.61 9.13 -0.97
C LEU A 240 -0.12 8.79 -0.91
N VAL A 241 0.73 9.82 -0.78
CA VAL A 241 2.19 9.64 -0.69
C VAL A 241 2.58 8.86 0.56
N SER A 242 2.00 9.18 1.72
CA SER A 242 2.38 8.53 2.97
C SER A 242 2.02 7.05 2.97
N ILE A 243 0.84 6.70 2.45
CA ILE A 243 0.44 5.30 2.30
C ILE A 243 1.34 4.57 1.29
N ALA A 244 1.64 5.22 0.16
CA ALA A 244 2.52 4.65 -0.86
C ALA A 244 3.92 4.37 -0.30
N ILE A 245 4.55 5.37 0.34
CA ILE A 245 5.87 5.22 0.96
C ILE A 245 5.83 4.14 2.05
N LEU A 246 4.85 4.19 2.95
CA LEU A 246 4.73 3.21 4.03
C LEU A 246 4.64 1.78 3.48
N GLY A 247 3.81 1.55 2.46
CA GLY A 247 3.65 0.25 1.85
C GLY A 247 4.90 -0.23 1.12
N ILE A 248 5.51 0.62 0.28
CA ILE A 248 6.72 0.29 -0.48
C ILE A 248 7.89 -0.03 0.46
N VAL A 249 8.09 0.77 1.49
CA VAL A 249 9.16 0.55 2.49
C VAL A 249 8.89 -0.69 3.32
N SER A 250 7.64 -0.93 3.73
CA SER A 250 7.27 -2.16 4.45
C SER A 250 7.57 -3.41 3.62
N LEU A 251 7.30 -3.38 2.31
CA LEU A 251 7.68 -4.46 1.41
C LEU A 251 9.20 -4.59 1.29
N GLY A 252 9.95 -3.50 1.17
CA GLY A 252 11.43 -3.55 1.11
C GLY A 252 12.09 -4.08 2.40
N LEU A 253 11.41 -3.94 3.55
CA LEU A 253 11.87 -4.51 4.83
C LEU A 253 11.70 -6.03 4.88
N VAL A 254 10.61 -6.55 4.32
CA VAL A 254 10.19 -7.95 4.50
C VAL A 254 10.55 -8.82 3.30
N VAL A 255 10.30 -8.33 2.08
CA VAL A 255 10.40 -9.13 0.86
C VAL A 255 11.82 -9.11 0.31
N VAL A 256 12.47 -10.27 0.37
CA VAL A 256 13.86 -10.45 -0.07
C VAL A 256 13.96 -10.73 -1.57
N ASN A 257 12.95 -11.38 -2.14
CA ASN A 257 12.94 -11.74 -3.55
C ASN A 257 12.52 -10.54 -4.42
N VAL A 258 13.39 -10.09 -5.33
CA VAL A 258 13.11 -8.93 -6.19
C VAL A 258 11.91 -9.15 -7.10
N GLY A 259 11.71 -10.35 -7.62
CA GLY A 259 10.57 -10.66 -8.48
C GLY A 259 9.23 -10.60 -7.75
N ALA A 260 9.19 -11.12 -6.51
CA ALA A 260 8.01 -11.01 -5.65
C ALA A 260 7.76 -9.57 -5.20
N LEU A 261 8.82 -8.86 -4.79
CA LEU A 261 8.77 -7.45 -4.39
C LEU A 261 8.21 -6.59 -5.53
N TYR A 262 8.70 -6.78 -6.75
CA TYR A 262 8.27 -6.05 -7.93
C TYR A 262 6.75 -6.15 -8.17
N ARG A 263 6.19 -7.35 -8.08
CA ARG A 263 4.75 -7.59 -8.22
C ARG A 263 3.95 -6.97 -7.07
N GLN A 264 4.36 -7.21 -5.82
CA GLN A 264 3.62 -6.72 -4.65
C GLN A 264 3.67 -5.20 -4.51
N ARG A 265 4.73 -4.55 -5.02
CA ARG A 265 4.86 -3.10 -5.00
C ARG A 265 3.77 -2.39 -5.80
N TYR A 266 3.25 -3.02 -6.84
CA TYR A 266 2.24 -2.41 -7.72
C TYR A 266 1.01 -1.92 -6.94
N PHE A 267 0.64 -2.62 -5.86
CA PHE A 267 -0.45 -2.25 -4.95
C PHE A 267 -0.33 -0.84 -4.38
N PHE A 268 0.90 -0.38 -4.14
CA PHE A 268 1.19 0.94 -3.59
C PHE A 268 1.57 1.94 -4.68
N LEU A 269 2.25 1.46 -5.73
CA LEU A 269 2.67 2.29 -6.86
C LEU A 269 1.47 2.86 -7.62
N ILE A 270 0.33 2.17 -7.65
CA ILE A 270 -0.91 2.69 -8.24
C ILE A 270 -1.35 4.02 -7.61
N LEU A 271 -1.04 4.27 -6.33
CA LEU A 271 -1.33 5.56 -5.69
C LEU A 271 -0.47 6.69 -6.25
N LEU A 272 0.79 6.39 -6.58
CA LEU A 272 1.67 7.33 -7.28
C LEU A 272 1.23 7.54 -8.73
N VAL A 273 0.72 6.50 -9.40
CA VAL A 273 0.11 6.63 -10.74
C VAL A 273 -1.08 7.59 -10.70
N VAL A 274 -1.95 7.50 -9.69
CA VAL A 274 -3.08 8.44 -9.53
C VAL A 274 -2.58 9.88 -9.37
N LEU A 275 -1.52 10.11 -8.59
CA LEU A 275 -0.90 11.43 -8.43
C LEU A 275 -0.26 11.95 -9.72
N ALA A 276 0.45 11.08 -10.45
CA ALA A 276 1.07 11.42 -11.73
C ALA A 276 0.02 11.73 -12.80
N ALA A 277 -1.07 10.95 -12.85
CA ALA A 277 -2.17 11.17 -13.78
C ALA A 277 -2.86 12.54 -13.58
N GLY A 278 -3.03 12.97 -12.33
CA GLY A 278 -3.55 14.30 -12.02
C GLY A 278 -2.68 15.43 -12.58
N GLN A 279 -1.37 15.24 -12.64
CA GLN A 279 -0.44 16.22 -13.20
C GLN A 279 -0.46 16.25 -14.72
N ILE A 280 -0.54 15.09 -15.37
CA ILE A 280 -0.67 14.99 -16.83
C ILE A 280 -1.96 15.67 -17.30
N ALA A 281 -3.07 15.43 -16.60
CA ALA A 281 -4.36 16.06 -16.90
C ALA A 281 -4.31 17.59 -16.82
N HIS A 282 -3.45 18.15 -15.96
CA HIS A 282 -3.25 19.60 -15.85
C HIS A 282 -2.40 20.19 -17.00
N TRP A 283 -1.58 19.37 -17.67
CA TRP A 283 -0.77 19.81 -18.81
C TRP A 283 -1.48 19.69 -20.16
N LEU A 284 -2.52 18.87 -20.24
CA LEU A 284 -3.36 18.84 -21.43
C LEU A 284 -4.05 20.20 -21.58
N PRO A 285 -3.99 20.84 -22.78
CA PRO A 285 -4.76 22.03 -23.05
C PRO A 285 -6.21 21.76 -22.68
N LYS A 286 -6.80 22.57 -21.79
CA LYS A 286 -8.25 22.58 -21.66
C LYS A 286 -8.75 23.02 -23.03
N GLU A 287 -9.33 22.11 -23.79
CA GLU A 287 -10.00 22.47 -25.02
C GLU A 287 -11.06 23.52 -24.67
N SER A 288 -10.73 24.76 -25.00
CA SER A 288 -11.59 25.92 -24.82
C SER A 288 -12.66 25.85 -25.90
N GLY A 289 -13.71 25.04 -25.69
CA GLY A 289 -14.74 24.91 -26.72
C GLY A 289 -15.72 23.77 -26.57
N VAL A 290 -16.36 23.60 -25.42
CA VAL A 290 -17.76 23.14 -25.42
C VAL A 290 -18.52 24.04 -24.46
N SER A 291 -19.16 25.03 -25.07
CA SER A 291 -20.11 25.95 -24.50
C SER A 291 -21.15 25.20 -23.68
N ASN A 292 -21.43 25.74 -22.49
CA ASN A 292 -22.64 25.48 -21.74
C ASN A 292 -23.86 25.88 -22.60
N GLU A 293 -24.37 24.94 -23.38
CA GLU A 293 -25.75 24.94 -23.86
C GLU A 293 -26.27 23.51 -23.80
N ILE A 294 -26.63 23.03 -22.60
CA ILE A 294 -27.85 22.24 -22.43
C ILE A 294 -28.45 22.63 -21.08
N VAL A 295 -29.58 23.32 -21.22
CA VAL A 295 -30.67 23.68 -20.29
C VAL A 295 -30.88 22.72 -19.12
#